data_AF-A0A438C4F9-F1
#
_entry.id   AF-A0A438C4F9-F1
#
_cell.length_a   1.000
_cell.length_b   1.000
_cell.length_c   1.000
_cell.angle_alpha   90.00
_cell.angle_beta   90.00
_cell.angle_gamma   90.00
#
_symmetry.space_group_name_H-M   'P 1'
#
loop_
_entity.id
_entity.type
_entity.pdbx_description
1 polymer ?
#
loop_
_entity_poly.entity_id
_entity_poly.type
_entity_poly.pdbx_seq_one_letter_code
_entity_poly.pdbx_strand_id
1 'polypeptide(L)'
;MKYTKLSALVKLYNLKARYGWSDKGFSELLQLLGDMLPLNNEMSLSMYEAKKTFSALGMEYQKIHACPNDCILYRNQYKDAIACPTCGKSRWKINNEGERLRRGSCKGFVVFPPIPRFKRMFQSSKTAKHLMWHAKDKEYDGKLRHPSDSSAWKLVDHMWPDFASEPQTLD
;
A
#
# COMPACT_ATOMS: atom_id res chain seq x y z
N MET A 1 -10.12 24.90 13.96
CA MET A 1 -9.01 24.32 13.17
C MET A 1 -9.56 23.74 11.86
N LYS A 2 -9.09 24.19 10.69
CA LYS A 2 -9.50 23.62 9.39
C LYS A 2 -8.75 22.32 9.02
N TYR A 3 -7.62 22.06 9.68
CA TYR A 3 -6.77 20.88 9.44
C TYR A 3 -6.35 20.24 10.75
N THR A 4 -6.33 18.90 10.75
CA THR A 4 -5.62 18.09 11.75
C THR A 4 -4.20 17.85 11.24
N LYS A 5 -3.29 17.46 12.13
CA LYS A 5 -1.91 17.08 11.76
C LYS A 5 -1.87 16.12 10.57
N LEU A 6 -2.67 15.06 10.63
CA LEU A 6 -2.74 14.06 9.57
C LEU A 6 -3.32 14.62 8.27
N SER A 7 -4.40 15.40 8.33
CA SER A 7 -5.02 15.92 7.10
C SER A 7 -4.14 16.98 6.42
N ALA A 8 -3.39 17.77 7.18
CA ALA A 8 -2.37 18.66 6.65
C ALA A 8 -1.25 17.88 5.94
N LEU A 9 -0.69 16.87 6.61
CA LEU A 9 0.41 16.05 6.05
C LEU A 9 -0.01 15.32 4.77
N VAL A 10 -1.21 14.73 4.74
CA VAL A 10 -1.77 14.07 3.55
C VAL A 10 -1.92 15.06 2.39
N LYS A 11 -2.46 16.25 2.64
CA LYS A 11 -2.62 17.27 1.59
C LYS A 11 -1.28 17.76 1.05
N LEU A 12 -0.31 18.02 1.92
CA LEU A 12 1.05 18.42 1.52
C LEU A 12 1.73 17.31 0.69
N TYR A 13 1.61 16.06 1.10
CA TYR A 13 2.18 14.92 0.37
C TYR A 13 1.54 14.75 -1.01
N ASN A 14 0.22 14.95 -1.11
CA ASN A 14 -0.49 14.94 -2.40
C ASN A 14 -0.04 16.08 -3.32
N LEU A 15 0.23 17.28 -2.78
CA LEU A 15 0.80 18.38 -3.57
C LEU A 15 2.19 18.03 -4.09
N LYS A 16 3.07 17.52 -3.22
CA LYS A 16 4.40 17.03 -3.61
C LYS A 16 4.31 16.04 -4.78
N ALA A 17 3.45 15.03 -4.67
CA ALA A 17 3.30 14.01 -5.70
C ALA A 17 2.76 14.58 -7.01
N ARG A 18 1.75 15.46 -6.92
CA ARG A 18 1.11 16.09 -8.09
C ARG A 18 2.07 17.00 -8.86
N TYR A 19 2.91 17.76 -8.16
CA TYR A 19 3.81 18.73 -8.76
C TYR A 19 5.26 18.24 -8.86
N GLY A 20 5.51 16.95 -8.58
CA GLY A 20 6.83 16.34 -8.75
C GLY A 20 7.93 16.95 -7.88
N TRP A 21 7.60 17.50 -6.71
CA TRP A 21 8.60 18.15 -5.86
C TRP A 21 9.66 17.14 -5.39
N SER A 22 10.91 17.59 -5.32
CA SER A 22 12.02 16.77 -4.83
C SER A 22 11.87 16.43 -3.34
N ASP A 23 12.46 15.32 -2.88
CA ASP A 23 12.44 14.96 -1.45
C ASP A 23 13.18 15.99 -0.60
N LYS A 24 14.24 16.59 -1.14
CA LYS A 24 14.99 17.68 -0.49
C LYS A 24 14.13 18.93 -0.34
N GLY A 25 13.58 19.44 -1.44
CA GLY A 25 12.78 20.67 -1.42
C GLY A 25 11.51 20.55 -0.57
N PHE A 26 10.88 19.37 -0.54
CA PHE A 26 9.74 19.17 0.37
C PHE A 26 10.16 19.15 1.84
N SER A 27 11.34 18.61 2.16
CA SER A 27 11.83 18.61 3.55
C SER A 27 12.14 20.03 4.01
N GLU A 28 12.76 20.85 3.16
CA GLU A 28 13.00 22.28 3.44
C GLU A 28 11.67 23.05 3.63
N LEU A 29 10.66 22.78 2.80
CA LEU A 29 9.33 23.36 2.98
C LEU A 29 8.70 22.96 4.31
N LEU A 30 8.81 21.69 4.71
CA LEU A 30 8.27 21.20 5.97
C LEU A 30 8.94 21.87 7.18
N GLN A 31 10.25 22.12 7.11
CA GLN A 31 10.99 22.87 8.14
C GLN A 31 10.47 24.31 8.24
N LEU A 32 10.38 25.01 7.11
CA LEU A 32 9.86 26.38 7.06
C LEU A 32 8.43 26.47 7.63
N LEU A 33 7.57 25.51 7.28
CA LEU A 33 6.21 25.44 7.84
C LEU A 33 6.22 25.14 9.35
N GLY A 34 7.15 24.30 9.82
CA GLY A 34 7.35 24.03 11.23
C GLY A 34 7.75 25.28 12.02
N ASP A 35 8.62 26.11 11.47
CA ASP A 35 9.07 27.38 12.08
C ASP A 35 7.97 28.45 12.13
N MET A 36 7.03 28.42 11.18
CA MET A 36 5.87 29.33 11.17
C MET A 36 4.75 28.92 12.14
N LEU A 37 4.81 27.69 12.68
CA LEU A 37 3.83 27.17 13.62
C LEU A 37 4.26 27.42 15.08
N PRO A 38 3.33 27.33 16.06
CA PRO A 38 3.67 27.50 17.47
C PRO A 38 4.79 26.55 17.94
N LEU A 39 5.59 26.97 18.91
CA LEU A 39 6.78 26.25 19.43
C LEU A 39 6.55 24.78 19.82
N ASN A 40 5.31 24.38 20.16
CA ASN A 40 4.96 23.02 20.53
C ASN A 40 4.17 22.28 19.43
N ASN A 41 4.42 22.61 18.16
CA ASN A 41 3.77 21.93 17.05
C ASN A 41 4.44 20.58 16.78
N GLU A 42 3.63 19.59 16.42
CA GLU A 42 4.14 18.24 16.13
C GLU A 42 4.29 17.97 14.63
N MET A 43 4.50 19.00 13.82
CA MET A 43 4.61 18.84 12.36
C MET A 43 5.85 18.02 12.00
N SER A 44 5.73 17.14 11.00
CA SER A 44 6.90 16.44 10.47
C SER A 44 7.84 17.43 9.81
N LEU A 45 9.12 17.42 10.16
CA LEU A 45 10.14 18.35 9.66
C LEU A 45 10.91 17.79 8.47
N SER A 46 10.59 16.57 8.05
CA SER A 46 11.25 15.94 6.91
C SER A 46 10.37 14.96 6.15
N MET A 47 10.75 14.68 4.90
CA MET A 47 10.16 13.59 4.11
C MET A 47 10.24 12.24 4.81
N TYR A 48 11.32 12.01 5.56
CA TYR A 48 11.52 10.75 6.27
C TYR A 48 10.49 10.59 7.40
N GLU A 49 10.31 11.62 8.23
CA GLU A 49 9.30 11.62 9.30
C GLU A 49 7.88 11.54 8.76
N ALA A 50 7.60 12.24 7.65
CA ALA A 50 6.34 12.14 6.95
C ALA A 50 6.07 10.69 6.50
N LYS A 51 7.04 10.04 5.82
CA LYS A 51 6.96 8.64 5.41
C LYS A 51 6.80 7.68 6.60
N LYS A 52 7.49 7.94 7.71
CA LYS A 52 7.37 7.15 8.94
C LYS A 52 5.94 7.24 9.51
N THR A 53 5.36 8.43 9.51
CA THR A 53 3.97 8.66 9.93
C THR A 53 2.98 7.92 9.03
N PHE A 54 3.17 7.98 7.71
CA PHE A 54 2.35 7.21 6.77
C PHE A 54 2.50 5.70 6.98
N SER A 55 3.71 5.21 7.23
CA SER A 55 3.98 3.79 7.46
C SER A 55 3.30 3.29 8.74
N ALA A 56 3.34 4.09 9.83
CA ALA A 56 2.63 3.77 11.08
C ALA A 56 1.10 3.66 10.89
N LEU A 57 0.55 4.39 9.92
CA LEU A 57 -0.87 4.31 9.54
C LEU A 57 -1.15 3.17 8.54
N GLY A 58 -0.15 2.32 8.25
CA GLY A 58 -0.20 1.22 7.31
C GLY A 58 -0.19 1.67 5.83
N MET A 59 0.13 2.94 5.53
CA MET A 59 0.21 3.46 4.15
C MET A 59 1.57 3.17 3.52
N GLU A 60 2.29 2.21 4.10
CA GLU A 60 3.50 1.66 3.50
C GLU A 60 3.16 0.98 2.18
N TYR A 61 4.03 1.17 1.21
CA TYR A 61 3.97 0.49 -0.06
C TYR A 61 5.29 -0.24 -0.30
N GLN A 62 5.19 -1.38 -0.96
CA GLN A 62 6.33 -2.17 -1.39
C GLN A 62 6.51 -1.98 -2.89
N LYS A 63 7.73 -1.65 -3.30
CA LYS A 63 8.08 -1.60 -4.71
C LYS A 63 8.64 -2.95 -5.14
N ILE A 64 7.92 -3.64 -6.01
CA ILE A 64 8.34 -4.91 -6.61
C ILE A 64 8.89 -4.61 -8.00
N HIS A 65 10.08 -5.11 -8.33
CA HIS A 65 10.61 -4.90 -9.67
C HIS A 65 9.84 -5.78 -10.66
N ALA A 66 9.62 -5.27 -11.87
CA ALA A 66 8.97 -6.00 -12.95
C ALA A 66 9.91 -6.13 -14.15
N CYS A 67 9.75 -7.20 -14.91
CA CYS A 67 10.40 -7.34 -16.20
C CYS A 67 9.97 -6.18 -17.13
N PRO A 68 10.87 -5.61 -17.96
CA PRO A 68 10.49 -4.59 -18.93
C PRO A 68 9.36 -5.04 -19.89
N ASN A 69 9.32 -6.33 -20.21
CA ASN A 69 8.31 -6.95 -21.07
C ASN A 69 7.17 -7.62 -20.26
N ASP A 70 7.03 -7.30 -18.97
CA ASP A 70 5.97 -7.81 -18.08
C ASP A 70 5.88 -9.34 -17.91
N CYS A 71 6.92 -10.09 -18.30
CA CYS A 71 6.91 -11.56 -18.20
C CYS A 71 6.84 -12.06 -16.75
N ILE A 72 7.51 -11.37 -15.82
CA ILE A 72 7.57 -11.75 -14.40
C ILE A 72 7.63 -10.52 -13.49
N LEU A 73 7.25 -10.74 -12.24
CA LEU A 73 7.61 -9.91 -11.09
C LEU A 73 8.81 -10.54 -10.38
N TYR A 74 9.80 -9.73 -10.02
CA TYR A 74 10.97 -10.15 -9.24
C TYR A 74 10.60 -10.30 -7.75
N ARG A 75 9.83 -11.34 -7.45
CA ARG A 75 9.35 -11.74 -6.11
C ARG A 75 9.50 -13.27 -5.95
N ASN A 76 9.48 -13.76 -4.70
CA ASN A 76 9.56 -15.19 -4.37
C ASN A 76 10.80 -15.83 -5.00
N GLN A 77 10.64 -16.88 -5.81
CA GLN A 77 11.74 -17.57 -6.50
C GLN A 77 12.58 -16.69 -7.44
N TYR A 78 12.04 -15.54 -7.89
CA TYR A 78 12.75 -14.60 -8.78
C TYR A 78 13.27 -13.36 -8.05
N LYS A 79 13.27 -13.34 -6.71
CA LYS A 79 13.65 -12.17 -5.91
C LYS A 79 15.06 -11.67 -6.21
N ASP A 80 16.01 -12.60 -6.35
CA ASP A 80 17.44 -12.29 -6.53
C ASP A 80 17.88 -12.40 -8.00
N ALA A 81 16.95 -12.71 -8.91
CA ALA A 81 17.24 -12.76 -10.33
C ALA A 81 17.67 -11.37 -10.86
N ILE A 82 18.72 -11.38 -11.68
CA ILE A 82 19.31 -10.18 -12.29
C ILE A 82 18.75 -9.96 -13.71
N ALA A 83 18.33 -11.04 -14.37
CA ALA A 83 17.69 -11.03 -15.68
C ALA A 83 16.39 -11.84 -15.64
N CYS A 84 15.49 -11.52 -16.56
CA CYS A 84 14.24 -12.26 -16.72
C CYS A 84 14.53 -13.66 -17.27
N PRO A 85 14.10 -14.74 -16.61
CA PRO A 85 14.31 -16.10 -17.12
C PRO A 85 13.51 -16.39 -18.40
N THR A 86 12.43 -15.64 -18.67
CA THR A 86 11.59 -15.84 -19.84
C THR A 86 12.11 -15.13 -21.10
N CYS A 87 12.65 -13.91 -20.96
CA CYS A 87 13.02 -13.08 -22.11
C CYS A 87 14.47 -12.56 -22.09
N GLY A 88 15.27 -12.95 -21.09
CA GLY A 88 16.68 -12.57 -20.97
C GLY A 88 16.94 -11.10 -20.61
N LYS A 89 15.92 -10.23 -20.59
CA LYS A 89 16.13 -8.80 -20.30
C LYS A 89 16.63 -8.55 -18.88
N SER A 90 17.55 -7.60 -18.76
CA SER A 90 18.06 -7.11 -17.48
C SER A 90 16.95 -6.51 -16.62
N ARG A 91 17.00 -6.80 -15.32
CA ARG A 91 16.20 -6.15 -14.27
C ARG A 91 16.57 -4.67 -14.11
N TRP A 92 17.83 -4.33 -14.30
CA TRP A 92 18.42 -3.03 -14.01
C TRP A 92 18.55 -2.18 -15.27
N LYS A 93 18.35 -0.86 -15.12
CA LYS A 93 18.67 0.10 -16.16
C LYS A 93 20.19 0.17 -16.33
N ILE A 94 20.62 0.20 -17.58
CA ILE A 94 22.01 0.26 -17.99
C ILE A 94 22.24 1.64 -18.61
N ASN A 95 23.39 2.27 -18.36
CA ASN A 95 23.77 3.53 -19.00
C ASN A 95 24.33 3.28 -20.42
N ASN A 96 24.69 4.35 -21.13
CA ASN A 96 25.27 4.23 -22.49
C ASN A 96 26.61 3.47 -22.52
N GLU A 97 27.30 3.37 -21.38
CA GLU A 97 28.60 2.70 -21.20
C GLU A 97 28.44 1.21 -20.81
N GLY A 98 27.21 0.70 -20.71
CA GLY A 98 26.97 -0.70 -20.33
C GLY A 98 26.97 -0.95 -18.81
N GLU A 99 27.17 0.08 -18.00
CA GLU A 99 27.18 -0.01 -16.54
C GLU A 99 25.78 0.07 -15.92
N ARG A 100 25.58 -0.67 -14.83
CA ARG A 100 24.32 -0.63 -14.08
C ARG A 100 24.18 0.71 -13.39
N LEU A 101 23.09 1.42 -13.69
CA LEU A 101 22.72 2.61 -12.95
C LEU A 101 22.49 2.24 -11.48
N ARG A 102 23.22 2.88 -10.57
CA ARG A 102 23.17 2.63 -9.11
C ARG A 102 21.75 2.67 -8.54
N ARG A 103 20.80 3.33 -9.22
CA ARG A 103 19.40 3.42 -8.81
C ARG A 103 18.48 3.30 -10.01
N GLY A 104 17.99 2.10 -10.30
CA GLY A 104 16.85 1.95 -11.20
C GLY A 104 16.64 0.54 -11.70
N SER A 105 15.58 -0.12 -11.22
CA SER A 105 14.97 -1.18 -12.01
C SER A 105 14.39 -0.58 -13.30
N CYS A 106 14.33 -1.36 -14.36
CA CYS A 106 13.72 -0.93 -15.62
C CYS A 106 12.25 -0.56 -15.43
N LYS A 107 11.52 -1.41 -14.68
CA LYS A 107 10.12 -1.22 -14.33
C LYS A 107 9.90 -1.59 -12.87
N GLY A 108 8.94 -0.96 -12.21
CA GLY A 108 8.60 -1.24 -10.83
C GLY A 108 7.11 -1.09 -10.61
N PHE A 109 6.53 -2.05 -9.90
CA PHE A 109 5.13 -2.07 -9.49
C PHE A 109 5.04 -1.71 -8.01
N VAL A 110 4.04 -0.92 -7.64
CA VAL A 110 3.81 -0.50 -6.25
C VAL A 110 2.66 -1.32 -5.69
N VAL A 111 2.93 -2.10 -4.65
CA VAL A 111 1.94 -2.93 -3.94
C VAL A 111 1.71 -2.35 -2.56
N PHE A 112 0.44 -2.19 -2.18
CA PHE A 112 0.07 -1.96 -0.79
C PHE A 112 -0.14 -3.31 -0.11
N PRO A 113 0.65 -3.66 0.93
CA PRO A 113 0.50 -4.94 1.60
C PRO A 113 -0.95 -5.13 2.10
N PRO A 114 -1.58 -6.30 1.89
CA PRO A 114 -2.98 -6.52 2.24
C PRO A 114 -3.25 -6.37 3.74
N ILE A 115 -2.37 -6.91 4.59
CA ILE A 115 -2.60 -6.97 6.04
C ILE A 115 -2.71 -5.57 6.68
N PRO A 116 -1.76 -4.62 6.50
CA PRO A 116 -1.90 -3.26 7.01
C PRO A 116 -3.12 -2.52 6.45
N ARG A 117 -3.47 -2.78 5.18
CA ARG A 117 -4.65 -2.19 4.55
C ARG A 117 -5.93 -2.67 5.23
N PHE A 118 -6.07 -3.96 5.49
CA PHE A 118 -7.23 -4.52 6.18
C PHE A 118 -7.32 -4.03 7.62
N LYS A 119 -6.20 -4.00 8.37
CA LYS A 119 -6.17 -3.41 9.72
C LYS A 119 -6.73 -1.99 9.74
N ARG A 120 -6.38 -1.16 8.74
CA ARG A 120 -6.94 0.20 8.62
C ARG A 120 -8.43 0.20 8.31
N MET A 121 -8.89 -0.67 7.42
CA MET A 121 -10.32 -0.74 7.09
C MET A 121 -11.15 -1.11 8.32
N PHE A 122 -10.68 -2.03 9.16
CA PHE A 122 -11.35 -2.42 10.40
C PHE A 122 -11.32 -1.34 11.51
N GLN A 123 -10.40 -0.38 11.46
CA GLN A 123 -10.40 0.77 12.40
C GLN A 123 -11.58 1.73 12.18
N SER A 124 -12.16 1.75 10.99
CA SER A 124 -13.35 2.57 10.70
C SER A 124 -14.60 1.77 11.03
N SER A 125 -15.36 2.17 12.06
CA SER A 125 -16.59 1.47 12.46
C SER A 125 -17.60 1.31 11.31
N LYS A 126 -17.75 2.33 10.45
CA LYS A 126 -18.59 2.27 9.26
C LYS A 126 -18.07 1.24 8.25
N THR A 127 -16.77 1.29 7.94
CA THR A 127 -16.15 0.39 6.96
C THR A 127 -16.15 -1.05 7.48
N ALA A 128 -15.81 -1.26 8.75
CA ALA A 128 -15.85 -2.55 9.42
C ALA A 128 -17.24 -3.21 9.36
N LYS A 129 -18.33 -2.43 9.53
CA LYS A 129 -19.69 -2.96 9.36
C LYS A 129 -19.92 -3.53 7.95
N HIS A 130 -19.52 -2.80 6.91
CA HIS A 130 -19.64 -3.29 5.53
C HIS A 130 -18.76 -4.51 5.28
N LEU A 131 -17.56 -4.54 5.86
CA LEU A 131 -16.63 -5.66 5.74
C LEU A 131 -17.17 -6.95 6.40
N MET A 132 -17.86 -6.84 7.54
CA MET A 132 -18.44 -7.98 8.27
C MET A 132 -19.87 -8.34 7.83
N TRP A 133 -20.42 -7.66 6.81
CA TRP A 133 -21.82 -7.84 6.39
C TRP A 133 -22.12 -9.29 6.03
N HIS A 134 -21.20 -9.95 5.34
CA HIS A 134 -21.31 -11.34 4.89
C HIS A 134 -21.51 -12.34 6.04
N ALA A 135 -21.05 -12.01 7.24
CA ALA A 135 -21.16 -12.86 8.43
C ALA A 135 -22.31 -12.44 9.37
N LYS A 136 -22.59 -11.13 9.48
CA LYS A 136 -23.52 -10.59 10.50
C LYS A 136 -24.92 -10.27 9.98
N ASP A 137 -25.00 -9.76 8.76
CA ASP A 137 -26.22 -9.14 8.21
C ASP A 137 -26.67 -9.86 6.92
N LYS A 138 -26.26 -11.13 6.76
CA LYS A 138 -26.57 -11.96 5.60
C LYS A 138 -28.04 -12.38 5.59
N GLU A 139 -28.71 -12.17 4.47
CA GLU A 139 -30.09 -12.59 4.24
C GLU A 139 -30.11 -13.95 3.52
N TYR A 140 -30.86 -14.91 4.06
CA TYR A 140 -31.00 -16.25 3.47
C TYR A 140 -32.34 -16.36 2.72
N ASP A 141 -32.36 -15.88 1.47
CA ASP A 141 -33.52 -15.97 0.57
C ASP A 141 -33.34 -17.02 -0.54
N GLY A 142 -32.25 -17.80 -0.47
CA GLY A 142 -31.88 -18.79 -1.49
C GLY A 142 -31.30 -18.22 -2.78
N LYS A 143 -31.07 -16.89 -2.87
CA LYS A 143 -30.46 -16.25 -4.03
C LYS A 143 -28.98 -15.96 -3.77
N LEU A 144 -28.19 -15.95 -4.84
CA LEU A 144 -26.78 -15.57 -4.79
C LEU A 144 -26.67 -14.04 -4.84
N ARG A 145 -26.47 -13.38 -3.69
CA ARG A 145 -26.37 -11.92 -3.56
C ARG A 145 -24.93 -11.45 -3.35
N HIS A 146 -24.09 -12.31 -2.80
CA HIS A 146 -22.68 -12.06 -2.58
C HIS A 146 -21.85 -13.26 -3.04
N PRO A 147 -20.57 -13.07 -3.43
CA PRO A 147 -19.66 -14.19 -3.65
C PRO A 147 -19.74 -15.23 -2.53
N SER A 148 -19.83 -14.81 -1.25
CA SER A 148 -20.00 -15.63 -0.02
C SER A 148 -21.21 -16.57 -0.01
N ASP A 149 -22.10 -16.49 -1.00
CA ASP A 149 -23.21 -17.43 -1.16
C ASP A 149 -22.85 -18.62 -2.05
N SER A 150 -21.72 -18.54 -2.77
CA SER A 150 -21.27 -19.57 -3.69
C SER A 150 -20.92 -20.88 -2.98
N SER A 151 -21.08 -21.99 -3.69
CA SER A 151 -20.66 -23.31 -3.21
C SER A 151 -19.16 -23.39 -2.95
N ALA A 152 -18.35 -22.63 -3.71
CA ALA A 152 -16.92 -22.52 -3.50
C ALA A 152 -16.60 -21.96 -2.12
N TRP A 153 -17.34 -20.94 -1.65
CA TRP A 153 -17.11 -20.39 -0.32
C TRP A 153 -17.55 -21.32 0.80
N LYS A 154 -18.68 -22.01 0.65
CA LYS A 154 -19.10 -23.03 1.63
C LYS A 154 -18.07 -24.15 1.81
N LEU A 155 -17.34 -24.49 0.74
CA LEU A 155 -16.25 -25.46 0.79
C LEU A 155 -15.07 -24.95 1.64
N VAL A 156 -14.69 -23.68 1.49
CA VAL A 156 -13.64 -23.06 2.31
C VAL A 156 -14.07 -23.04 3.77
N ASP A 157 -15.29 -22.60 4.08
CA ASP A 157 -15.79 -22.54 5.45
C ASP A 157 -15.74 -23.91 6.13
N HIS A 158 -16.06 -24.95 5.37
CA HIS A 158 -15.97 -26.34 5.83
C HIS A 158 -14.52 -26.82 6.00
N MET A 159 -13.60 -26.42 5.11
CA MET A 159 -12.19 -26.81 5.17
C MET A 159 -11.44 -26.11 6.33
N TRP A 160 -11.85 -24.89 6.69
CA TRP A 160 -11.22 -24.10 7.75
C TRP A 160 -12.28 -23.53 8.72
N PRO A 161 -12.84 -24.36 9.63
CA PRO A 161 -13.92 -23.94 10.52
C PRO A 161 -13.52 -22.82 11.50
N ASP A 162 -12.29 -22.85 11.99
CA ASP A 162 -11.75 -21.81 12.87
C ASP A 162 -11.72 -20.45 12.15
N PHE A 163 -11.37 -20.46 10.87
CA PHE A 163 -11.33 -19.28 10.02
C PHE A 163 -12.75 -18.76 9.74
N ALA A 164 -13.70 -19.65 9.41
CA ALA A 164 -15.10 -19.29 9.19
C ALA A 164 -15.81 -18.74 10.45
N SER A 165 -15.33 -19.08 11.64
CA SER A 165 -15.93 -18.65 12.91
C SER A 165 -15.63 -17.18 13.27
N GLU A 166 -14.63 -16.57 12.65
CA GLU A 166 -14.19 -15.22 12.98
C GLU A 166 -14.78 -14.20 11.98
N PRO A 167 -15.81 -13.40 12.36
CA PRO A 167 -16.50 -12.51 11.42
C PRO A 167 -15.64 -11.34 10.90
N GLN A 168 -14.40 -11.19 11.40
CA GLN A 168 -13.44 -10.18 10.97
C GLN A 168 -12.47 -10.70 9.90
N THR A 169 -12.55 -11.98 9.54
CA THR A 169 -11.92 -12.44 8.31
C THR A 169 -12.62 -11.78 7.13
N LEU A 170 -11.81 -11.27 6.22
CA LEU A 170 -12.29 -10.83 4.93
C LEU A 170 -12.09 -11.98 3.98
N ASP A 171 -13.13 -12.78 3.86
CA ASP A 171 -13.23 -13.87 2.91
C ASP A 171 -13.57 -13.31 1.52
#